data_AF-A0A8J6F126-F1
#
_entry.id   AF-A0A8J6F126-F1
#
_cell.length_a   1.000
_cell.length_b   1.000
_cell.length_c   1.000
_cell.angle_alpha   90.00
_cell.angle_beta   90.00
_cell.angle_gamma   90.00
#
_symmetry.space_group_name_H-M   'P 1'
#
loop_
_entity.id
_entity.type
_entity.pdbx_description
1 polymer ?
#
loop_
_entity_poly.entity_id
_entity_poly.type
_entity_poly.pdbx_seq_one_letter_code
_entity_poly.pdbx_strand_id
1 'polypeptide(L)'
;MSCDYLIYCQQTWEFHESWLYCTDFLREEDTEFNKLFHYRMRWSIPTCRKPIPRATACVYFTIKISKIKPPTQPVEVYFVFESNSLVHRPGQTRFREKWLKDIIESKLILMNSITF
;
A
#
# COMPACT_ATOMS: atom_id res chain seq x y z
N MET A 1 5.27 -4.25 16.52
CA MET A 1 5.23 -2.77 16.57
C MET A 1 4.98 -2.14 15.20
N SER A 2 5.84 -2.28 14.18
CA SER A 2 5.59 -1.64 12.86
C SER A 2 4.48 -2.31 12.02
N CYS A 3 4.36 -3.64 12.07
CA CYS A 3 3.27 -4.37 11.39
C CYS A 3 1.87 -4.00 11.93
N ASP A 4 1.76 -3.66 13.21
CA ASP A 4 0.47 -3.40 13.87
C ASP A 4 -0.22 -2.14 13.27
N TYR A 5 0.58 -1.13 12.89
CA TYR A 5 0.07 0.08 12.23
C TYR A 5 -0.43 -0.18 10.81
N LEU A 6 0.19 -1.13 10.08
CA LEU A 6 -0.28 -1.53 8.76
C LEU A 6 -1.61 -2.29 8.86
N ILE A 7 -1.75 -3.15 9.87
CA ILE A 7 -3.00 -3.88 10.16
C ILE A 7 -4.12 -2.89 10.50
N TYR A 8 -3.85 -1.88 11.33
CA TYR A 8 -4.82 -0.82 11.63
C TYR A 8 -5.29 -0.11 10.35
N CYS A 9 -4.38 0.24 9.44
CA CYS A 9 -4.75 0.84 8.17
C CYS A 9 -5.64 -0.10 7.34
N GLN A 10 -5.32 -1.39 7.27
CA GLN A 10 -6.12 -2.38 6.55
C GLN A 10 -7.52 -2.54 7.13
N GLN A 11 -7.69 -2.47 8.45
CA GLN A 11 -9.00 -2.52 9.09
C GLN A 11 -9.90 -1.34 8.70
N THR A 12 -9.31 -0.18 8.41
CA THR A 12 -10.07 0.99 7.93
C THR A 12 -10.42 0.91 6.44
N TRP A 13 -9.87 -0.06 5.71
CA TRP A 13 -10.09 -0.22 4.27
C TRP A 13 -11.19 -1.24 4.03
N GLU A 14 -12.32 -0.78 3.51
CA GLU A 14 -13.40 -1.65 3.05
C GLU A 14 -13.04 -2.18 1.65
N PHE A 15 -12.63 -3.44 1.55
CA PHE A 15 -12.38 -4.14 0.28
C PHE A 15 -13.04 -5.51 0.27
N HIS A 16 -13.39 -5.99 -0.93
CA HIS A 16 -14.00 -7.31 -1.10
C HIS A 16 -13.04 -8.45 -0.68
N GLU A 17 -13.58 -9.50 -0.07
CA GLU A 17 -12.85 -10.68 0.43
C GLU A 17 -12.06 -11.46 -0.64
N SER A 18 -12.36 -11.24 -1.93
CA SER A 18 -11.58 -11.80 -3.04
C SER A 18 -10.19 -11.20 -3.21
N TRP A 19 -9.90 -10.08 -2.56
CA TRP A 19 -8.59 -9.46 -2.62
C TRP A 19 -7.59 -10.22 -1.75
N LEU A 20 -6.48 -10.61 -2.36
CA LEU A 20 -5.31 -11.11 -1.66
C LEU A 20 -4.23 -10.04 -1.65
N TYR A 21 -3.50 -9.97 -0.54
CA TYR A 21 -2.37 -9.07 -0.41
C TYR A 21 -1.19 -9.74 0.28
N CYS A 22 0.01 -9.26 -0.03
CA CYS A 22 1.22 -9.56 0.73
C CYS A 22 1.96 -8.26 1.07
N THR A 23 2.62 -8.26 2.23
CA THR A 23 3.37 -7.10 2.72
C THR A 23 4.86 -7.43 2.69
N ASP A 24 5.62 -6.62 1.98
CA ASP A 24 7.08 -6.69 1.93
C ASP A 24 7.66 -5.49 2.70
N PHE A 25 8.64 -5.74 3.55
CA PHE A 25 9.48 -4.68 4.08
C PHE A 25 10.52 -4.28 3.02
N LEU A 26 10.66 -2.98 2.77
CA LEU A 26 11.62 -2.48 1.77
C LEU A 26 12.90 -2.01 2.44
N ARG A 27 12.79 -1.04 3.34
CA ARG A 27 13.95 -0.45 4.02
C ARG A 27 13.54 0.35 5.25
N GLU A 28 14.54 0.57 6.09
CA GLU A 28 14.51 1.50 7.21
C GLU A 28 15.44 2.66 6.88
N GLU A 29 14.98 3.88 7.11
CA GLU A 29 15.78 5.09 7.01
C GLU A 29 15.83 5.75 8.38
N ASP A 30 17.03 5.94 8.90
CA ASP A 30 17.23 6.66 10.15
C ASP A 30 17.77 8.06 9.88
N THR A 31 16.99 9.07 10.26
CA THR A 31 17.36 10.48 10.14
C THR A 31 17.64 11.05 11.52
N GLU A 32 18.22 12.25 11.58
CA GLU A 32 18.54 12.94 12.84
C GLU A 32 17.33 13.02 13.79
N PHE A 33 16.14 13.22 13.23
CA PHE A 33 14.93 13.52 14.00
C PHE A 33 13.84 12.46 13.89
N ASN A 34 13.92 11.56 12.91
CA ASN A 34 12.87 10.58 12.64
C ASN A 34 13.45 9.25 12.16
N LYS A 35 12.73 8.19 12.46
CA LYS A 35 12.96 6.86 11.95
C LYS A 35 11.80 6.50 11.02
N LEU A 36 12.11 6.23 9.75
CA LEU A 36 11.13 5.91 8.72
C LEU A 36 11.23 4.44 8.34
N PHE A 37 10.08 3.80 8.19
CA PHE A 37 9.98 2.41 7.73
C PHE A 37 9.15 2.37 6.46
N HIS A 38 9.74 1.83 5.40
CA HIS A 38 9.11 1.72 4.09
C HIS A 38 8.64 0.28 3.88
N TYR A 39 7.36 0.16 3.54
CA TYR A 39 6.71 -1.10 3.22
C TYR A 39 6.07 -1.03 1.84
N ARG A 40 6.05 -2.17 1.15
CA ARG A 40 5.29 -2.35 -0.08
C ARG A 40 4.24 -3.42 0.16
N MET A 41 2.97 -3.05 -0.02
CA MET A 41 1.88 -4.00 -0.08
C MET A 41 1.53 -4.28 -1.53
N ARG A 42 1.52 -5.54 -1.92
CA ARG A 42 1.08 -5.98 -3.26
C ARG A 42 -0.32 -6.55 -3.16
N TRP A 43 -1.22 -6.06 -3.99
CA TRP A 43 -2.62 -6.45 -4.04
C TRP A 43 -2.94 -7.15 -5.36
N SER A 44 -3.76 -8.19 -5.28
CA SER A 44 -4.23 -8.94 -6.45
C SER A 44 -5.58 -9.58 -6.20
N ILE A 45 -6.32 -9.84 -7.29
CA ILE A 45 -7.53 -10.66 -7.27
C ILE A 45 -7.27 -11.89 -8.14
N PRO A 46 -6.98 -13.07 -7.55
CA PRO A 46 -6.88 -14.30 -8.33
C PRO A 46 -8.24 -14.67 -8.92
N THR A 47 -8.24 -15.33 -10.08
CA THR A 47 -9.48 -15.87 -10.67
C THR A 47 -9.28 -17.34 -10.99
N CYS A 48 -10.34 -18.16 -11.01
CA CYS A 48 -10.22 -19.58 -11.34
C CYS A 48 -9.55 -19.83 -12.70
N ARG A 49 -9.70 -18.89 -13.65
CA ARG A 49 -9.07 -18.97 -14.98
C ARG A 49 -7.61 -18.54 -14.99
N LYS A 50 -7.17 -17.76 -14.00
CA LYS A 50 -5.81 -17.21 -13.87
C LYS A 50 -5.42 -17.17 -12.39
N PRO A 51 -4.96 -18.30 -11.82
CA PRO A 51 -4.60 -18.38 -10.41
C PRO A 51 -3.38 -17.51 -10.09
N ILE A 52 -2.47 -17.35 -11.06
CA ILE A 52 -1.37 -16.39 -10.97
C ILE A 52 -1.79 -15.10 -11.68
N PRO A 53 -1.94 -13.97 -10.96
CA PRO A 53 -2.38 -12.72 -11.55
C PRO A 53 -1.32 -12.14 -12.49
N ARG A 54 -1.71 -11.76 -13.72
CA ARG A 54 -0.83 -11.14 -14.72
C ARG A 54 -0.38 -9.72 -14.33
N ALA A 55 -1.16 -9.05 -13.49
CA ALA A 55 -0.86 -7.71 -12.99
C ALA A 55 -1.26 -7.63 -11.51
N THR A 56 -0.52 -6.83 -10.75
CA THR A 56 -0.77 -6.54 -9.34
C THR A 56 -0.74 -5.04 -9.12
N ALA A 57 -1.39 -4.55 -8.07
CA ALA A 57 -1.31 -3.15 -7.65
C ALA A 57 -0.44 -3.03 -6.41
N CYS A 58 0.57 -2.15 -6.45
CA CYS A 58 1.38 -1.86 -5.26
C CYS A 58 0.86 -0.62 -4.53
N VAL A 59 0.86 -0.70 -3.19
CA VAL A 59 0.71 0.44 -2.29
C VAL A 59 1.97 0.53 -1.45
N TYR A 60 2.57 1.70 -1.43
CA TYR A 60 3.77 2.00 -0.66
C TYR A 60 3.39 2.70 0.62
N PHE A 61 3.69 2.09 1.76
CA PHE A 61 3.47 2.66 3.08
C PHE A 61 4.78 3.22 3.62
N THR A 62 4.68 4.37 4.29
CA THR A 62 5.77 4.98 5.04
C THR A 62 5.29 5.25 6.46
N ILE A 63 5.91 4.57 7.42
CA ILE A 63 5.65 4.77 8.85
C ILE A 63 6.76 5.67 9.39
N LYS A 64 6.39 6.81 9.96
CA LYS A 64 7.33 7.79 10.49
C LYS A 64 7.18 7.87 12.01
N ILE A 65 8.26 7.49 12.70
CA ILE A 65 8.39 7.59 14.15
C ILE A 65 9.35 8.74 14.45
N SER A 66 8.90 9.76 15.18
CA SER A 66 9.77 10.88 15.56
C SER A 66 10.57 10.53 16.82
N LYS A 67 11.85 10.91 16.84
CA LYS A 67 12.76 10.76 17.99
C LYS A 67 12.58 11.87 19.03
N ILE A 68 12.08 13.02 18.61
CA ILE A 68 11.92 14.21 19.46
C ILE A 68 10.54 14.23 20.13
N LYS A 69 9.51 13.73 19.44
CA LYS A 69 8.14 13.73 19.96
C LYS A 69 8.00 12.72 21.11
N PRO A 70 7.17 13.03 22.12
CA PRO A 70 6.92 12.11 23.21
C PRO A 70 6.26 10.81 22.70
N PRO A 71 6.49 9.65 23.36
CA PRO A 71 5.90 8.37 22.95
C PRO A 71 4.36 8.33 23.00
N THR A 72 3.75 9.33 23.66
CA THR A 72 2.30 9.49 23.77
C THR A 72 1.67 10.02 22.47
N GLN A 73 2.46 10.57 21.55
CA GLN A 73 1.96 11.09 20.28
C GLN A 73 1.76 9.95 19.26
N PRO A 74 0.63 9.92 18.51
CA PRO A 74 0.38 8.87 17.54
C PRO A 74 1.44 8.85 16.42
N VAL A 75 1.81 7.65 16.01
CA VAL A 75 2.73 7.41 14.90
C VAL A 75 2.12 7.92 13.59
N GLU A 76 2.92 8.63 12.79
CA GLU A 76 2.48 9.15 11.51
C GLU A 76 2.61 8.07 10.43
N VAL A 77 1.50 7.70 9.79
CA VAL A 77 1.48 6.72 8.70
C VAL A 77 1.03 7.39 7.42
N TYR A 78 1.74 7.10 6.33
CA TYR A 78 1.48 7.62 5.00
C TYR A 78 1.39 6.47 4.00
N PHE A 79 0.57 6.61 2.97
CA PHE A 79 0.53 5.64 1.87
C PHE A 79 0.36 6.29 0.50
N VAL A 80 0.94 5.66 -0.51
CA VAL A 80 0.95 6.11 -1.90
C VAL A 80 0.65 4.92 -2.81
N PHE A 81 -0.17 5.13 -3.84
CA PHE A 81 -0.47 4.12 -4.84
C PHE A 81 0.57 4.15 -5.97
N GLU A 82 0.93 3.00 -6.52
CA GLU A 82 1.95 2.91 -7.59
C GLU A 82 1.71 3.86 -8.78
N SER A 83 0.45 4.12 -9.15
CA SER A 83 0.10 4.97 -10.29
C SER A 83 -0.02 6.46 -9.96
N ASN A 84 0.15 6.88 -8.70
CA ASN A 84 -0.11 8.25 -8.27
C ASN A 84 0.97 8.74 -7.30
N SER A 85 1.35 10.01 -7.37
CA SER A 85 2.25 10.64 -6.40
C SER A 85 1.52 11.24 -5.19
N LEU A 86 0.19 11.15 -5.16
CA LEU A 86 -0.63 11.66 -4.06
C LEU A 86 -0.36 10.87 -2.77
N VAL A 87 0.06 11.59 -1.74
CA VAL A 87 0.32 11.04 -0.40
C VAL A 87 -0.96 11.08 0.42
N HIS A 88 -1.39 9.91 0.86
CA HIS A 88 -2.59 9.74 1.68
C HIS A 88 -2.24 9.49 3.13
N ARG A 89 -3.16 9.88 4.03
CA ARG A 89 -3.09 9.60 5.46
C ARG A 89 -4.30 8.78 5.89
N PRO A 90 -4.11 7.71 6.67
CA PRO A 90 -5.22 6.95 7.26
C PRO A 90 -6.13 7.88 8.08
N GLY A 91 -7.44 7.72 7.95
CA GLY A 91 -8.45 8.57 8.62
C GLY A 91 -8.78 9.89 7.91
N GLN A 92 -7.90 10.42 7.06
CA GLN A 92 -8.22 11.62 6.25
C GLN A 92 -8.70 11.29 4.84
N THR A 93 -8.19 10.20 4.27
CA THR A 93 -8.63 9.70 2.96
C THR A 93 -9.40 8.40 3.13
N ARG A 94 -10.62 8.33 2.60
CA ARG A 94 -11.34 7.07 2.47
C ARG A 94 -10.78 6.27 1.30
N PHE A 95 -10.25 5.09 1.59
CA PHE A 95 -9.80 4.14 0.59
C PHE A 95 -10.94 3.76 -0.36
N ARG A 96 -10.65 3.64 -1.65
CA ARG A 96 -11.60 3.12 -2.65
C ARG A 96 -10.98 1.93 -3.37
N GLU A 97 -11.66 0.79 -3.30
CA GLU A 97 -11.25 -0.43 -4.01
C GLU A 97 -11.03 -0.20 -5.52
N LYS A 98 -11.80 0.73 -6.11
CA LYS A 98 -11.64 1.15 -7.51
C LYS A 98 -10.20 1.58 -7.84
N TRP A 99 -9.49 2.23 -6.91
CA TRP A 99 -8.11 2.66 -7.16
C TRP A 99 -7.17 1.49 -7.42
N LEU A 100 -7.34 0.37 -6.72
CA LEU A 100 -6.56 -0.84 -6.99
C LEU A 100 -6.97 -1.50 -8.32
N LYS A 101 -8.27 -1.54 -8.62
CA LYS A 101 -8.78 -2.08 -9.90
C LYS A 101 -8.24 -1.30 -11.09
N ASP A 102 -8.31 0.03 -11.04
CA ASP A 102 -7.85 0.91 -12.11
C ASP A 102 -6.35 0.71 -12.39
N ILE A 103 -5.51 0.50 -11.36
CA ILE A 103 -4.08 0.18 -11.52
C ILE A 103 -3.88 -1.15 -12.24
N ILE A 104 -4.59 -2.20 -11.81
CA ILE A 104 -4.48 -3.54 -12.41
C ILE A 104 -4.96 -3.51 -13.86
N GLU A 105 -6.11 -2.90 -14.12
CA GLU A 105 -6.69 -2.78 -15.46
C GLU A 105 -5.77 -2.01 -16.41
N SER A 106 -5.22 -0.87 -15.97
CA SER A 106 -4.27 -0.08 -16.76
C SER A 106 -3.04 -0.89 -17.17
N LYS A 107 -2.49 -1.69 -16.25
CA LYS A 107 -1.37 -2.60 -16.55
C LYS A 107 -1.76 -3.68 -17.55
N LEU A 108 -2.95 -4.26 -17.41
CA LEU A 108 -3.43 -5.31 -18.33
C LEU A 108 -3.64 -4.75 -19.75
N ILE A 109 -4.21 -3.56 -19.89
CA ILE A 109 -4.39 -2.88 -21.19
C ILE A 109 -3.03 -2.67 -21.84
N LEU A 110 -2.07 -2.08 -21.11
CA LEU A 110 -0.71 -1.86 -21.61
C LEU A 110 -0.06 -3.17 -22.06
N MET A 111 -0.12 -4.21 -21.22
CA MET A 111 0.46 -5.52 -21.54
C MET A 111 -0.17 -6.17 -22.77
N ASN A 112 -1.45 -5.94 -23.05
CA ASN A 112 -2.11 -6.49 -24.23
C ASN A 112 -1.86 -5.65 -25.49
N SER A 113 -1.50 -4.37 -25.34
CA SER A 113 -1.14 -3.49 -26.47
C SER A 113 0.28 -3.72 -27.01
N ILE A 114 1.15 -4.38 -26.25
CA ILE A 114 2.50 -4.69 -26.69
C ILE A 114 2.46 -5.97 -27.54
N THR A 115 2.53 -5.81 -28.86
CA THR A 115 2.82 -6.88 -29.81
C THR A 115 4.32 -6.99 -30.02
N PHE A 116 4.89 -8.16 -29.70
CA PHE A 116 6.28 -8.51 -30.01
C PHE A 116 6.39 -9.06 -31.43
#